data_AF-G9X003-F1
#
_entry.id   AF-G9X003-F1
#
_cell.length_a   1.000
_cell.length_b   1.000
_cell.length_c   1.000
_cell.angle_alpha   90.00
_cell.angle_beta   90.00
_cell.angle_gamma   90.00
#
_symmetry.space_group_name_H-M   'P 1'
#
loop_
_entity.id
_entity.type
_entity.pdbx_description
1 polymer ?
#
loop_
_entity_poly.entity_id
_entity_poly.type
_entity_poly.pdbx_seq_one_letter_code
_entity_poly.pdbx_strand_id
1 'polypeptide(L)'
;MYHLPMAWDIRYSVCRYVPLTDGVGYKIFGVQMVYPHNVFCEGVFFEGREYIMKLEQGYSYHIKNEFFELINDKNLMSNKENSNYRPHYCALKDSKNQQLYWMIPISSKVDKYKNIIEKKIEKYGSCDTICLGYFAGDERAYLLQNAFPIKEEYIDHIHTVNNMPIRIHKQLEEKLESMLNKLISLKNKGINMFFTDIDIIRKKIEEI
;
A
#
# COMPACT_ATOMS: atom_id res chain seq x y z
N MET A 1 -25.11 -25.55 43.89
CA MET A 1 -26.19 -24.85 43.17
C MET A 1 -25.53 -23.74 42.39
N TYR A 2 -25.56 -23.85 41.07
CA TYR A 2 -24.88 -22.99 40.10
C TYR A 2 -25.58 -21.64 39.98
N HIS A 3 -24.82 -20.54 39.88
CA HIS A 3 -25.19 -19.40 39.03
C HIS A 3 -23.94 -18.59 38.62
N LEU A 4 -23.65 -18.63 37.32
CA LEU A 4 -22.93 -17.61 36.55
C LEU A 4 -23.96 -16.59 36.02
N PRO A 5 -23.53 -15.36 35.70
CA PRO A 5 -23.41 -15.05 34.28
C PRO A 5 -22.10 -14.35 33.87
N MET A 6 -21.80 -14.53 32.59
CA MET A 6 -20.75 -13.99 31.73
C MET A 6 -20.54 -12.47 31.79
N ALA A 7 -19.29 -12.01 31.62
CA ALA A 7 -18.90 -11.13 30.51
C ALA A 7 -17.37 -10.95 30.48
N TRP A 8 -16.76 -11.27 29.34
CA TRP A 8 -15.41 -10.88 28.98
C TRP A 8 -15.43 -9.39 28.63
N ASP A 9 -14.65 -8.57 29.34
CA ASP A 9 -14.49 -7.15 28.98
C ASP A 9 -13.06 -6.91 28.51
N ILE A 10 -12.86 -7.05 27.19
CA ILE A 10 -11.63 -6.66 26.50
C ILE A 10 -11.61 -5.13 26.44
N ARG A 11 -10.80 -4.49 27.29
CA ARG A 11 -10.55 -3.04 27.16
C ARG A 11 -9.47 -2.80 26.10
N TYR A 12 -9.89 -2.23 24.97
CA TYR A 12 -8.99 -1.70 23.94
C TYR A 12 -8.31 -0.40 24.42
N SER A 13 -7.07 -0.18 24.02
CA SER A 13 -6.43 1.15 24.06
C SER A 13 -6.23 1.65 22.64
N VAL A 14 -6.64 2.91 22.40
CA VAL A 14 -6.60 3.59 21.10
C VAL A 14 -5.15 3.99 20.79
N CYS A 15 -4.57 3.41 19.73
CA CYS A 15 -3.35 3.95 19.12
C CYS A 15 -3.73 5.22 18.35
N ARG A 16 -3.25 6.37 18.82
CA ARG A 16 -3.50 7.67 18.18
C ARG A 16 -2.25 8.12 17.43
N TYR A 17 -2.38 8.25 16.11
CA TYR A 17 -1.38 8.91 15.28
C TYR A 17 -1.48 10.42 15.51
N VAL A 18 -0.35 11.05 15.82
CA VAL A 18 -0.28 12.51 15.99
C VAL A 18 0.57 13.08 14.85
N PRO A 19 0.04 14.05 14.07
CA PRO A 19 0.84 14.71 13.04
C PRO A 19 2.01 15.45 13.69
N LEU A 20 3.20 15.35 13.09
CA LEU A 20 4.37 16.12 13.50
C LEU A 20 4.15 17.60 13.16
N THR A 21 4.69 18.50 13.99
CA THR A 21 4.49 19.96 13.86
C THR A 21 5.14 20.56 12.62
N ASP A 22 5.97 19.81 11.91
CA ASP A 22 6.61 20.20 10.64
C ASP A 22 5.82 19.77 9.40
N GLY A 23 4.74 18.98 9.55
CA GLY A 23 3.87 18.57 8.46
C GLY A 23 4.44 17.49 7.53
N VAL A 24 5.61 16.92 7.81
CA VAL A 24 6.30 15.95 6.92
C VAL A 24 6.26 14.51 7.47
N GLY A 25 5.51 14.26 8.55
CA GLY A 25 5.36 12.89 9.07
C GLY A 25 4.38 12.74 10.21
N TYR A 26 4.19 11.48 10.63
CA TYR A 26 3.36 11.09 11.77
C TYR A 26 4.25 10.45 12.83
N LYS A 27 4.05 10.82 14.10
CA LYS A 27 4.65 10.08 15.22
C LYS A 27 3.66 9.01 15.69
N ILE A 28 4.09 7.75 15.67
CA ILE A 28 3.40 6.70 16.42
C ILE A 28 3.79 6.88 17.87
N PHE A 29 2.88 7.41 18.69
CA PHE A 29 2.97 7.23 20.13
C PHE A 29 2.26 5.91 20.46
N GLY A 30 3.01 4.90 20.89
CA GLY A 30 2.42 3.68 21.41
C GLY A 30 3.33 3.02 22.43
N VAL A 31 2.87 2.31 23.45
CA VAL A 31 1.58 2.11 24.13
C VAL A 31 2.01 1.54 25.49
N GLN A 32 1.42 1.91 26.64
CA GLN A 32 1.56 1.07 27.83
C GLN A 32 0.50 -0.04 27.80
N MET A 33 0.88 -1.22 27.34
CA MET A 33 0.13 -2.44 27.64
C MET A 33 0.61 -2.97 28.98
N VAL A 34 -0.22 -2.89 30.01
CA VAL A 34 0.01 -3.63 31.26
C VAL A 34 -0.53 -5.04 31.03
N TYR A 35 0.33 -5.95 30.56
CA TYR A 35 0.07 -7.38 30.75
C TYR A 35 0.49 -7.76 32.17
N PRO A 36 -0.32 -8.52 32.92
CA PRO A 36 0.10 -9.07 34.19
C PRO A 36 1.03 -10.25 33.93
N HIS A 37 2.27 -9.98 33.55
CA HIS A 37 3.50 -10.68 33.95
C HIS A 37 4.68 -10.31 33.03
N ASN A 38 5.66 -9.64 33.65
CA ASN A 38 7.11 -9.65 33.38
C ASN A 38 7.59 -9.72 31.92
N VAL A 39 7.82 -8.56 31.30
CA VAL A 39 9.09 -8.26 30.63
C VAL A 39 9.44 -6.79 30.89
N PHE A 40 10.54 -6.59 31.59
CA PHE A 40 11.17 -5.32 31.94
C PHE A 40 12.02 -4.84 30.77
N CYS A 41 11.89 -3.58 30.33
CA CYS A 41 12.93 -2.90 29.55
C CYS A 41 12.92 -1.40 29.91
N GLU A 42 14.00 -0.98 30.59
CA GLU A 42 14.35 0.41 30.87
C GLU A 42 14.58 1.23 29.59
N GLY A 43 14.42 2.54 29.73
CA GLY A 43 14.54 3.50 28.64
C GLY A 43 15.95 3.65 28.09
N VAL A 44 16.02 4.15 26.86
CA VAL A 44 17.24 4.73 26.30
C VAL A 44 16.84 5.95 25.45
N PHE A 45 17.39 7.12 25.80
CA PHE A 45 17.46 8.27 24.92
C PHE A 45 18.37 7.91 23.74
N PHE A 46 17.88 8.01 22.50
CA PHE A 46 18.72 7.91 21.31
C PHE A 46 18.64 9.20 20.50
N GLU A 47 19.78 9.89 20.43
CA GLU A 47 20.09 10.86 19.38
C GLU A 47 19.85 10.23 18.00
N GLY A 48 19.20 10.99 17.12
CA GLY A 48 19.39 10.91 15.67
C GLY A 48 19.17 9.55 14.97
N ARG A 49 18.24 8.70 15.42
CA ARG A 49 17.85 7.54 14.59
C ARG A 49 16.91 8.00 13.48
N GLU A 50 17.38 7.92 12.25
CA GLU A 50 16.55 7.92 11.04
C GLU A 50 15.44 6.87 11.23
N TYR A 51 14.18 7.32 11.26
CA TYR A 51 13.05 6.43 11.46
C TYR A 51 12.79 5.70 10.14
N ILE A 52 13.30 4.48 10.03
CA ILE A 52 13.07 3.64 8.84
C ILE A 52 11.58 3.26 8.81
N MET A 53 10.85 3.83 7.86
CA MET A 53 9.43 3.55 7.66
C MET A 53 9.24 2.14 7.08
N LYS A 54 8.95 1.16 7.94
CA LYS A 54 8.65 -0.20 7.50
C LYS A 54 7.36 -0.26 6.71
N LEU A 55 7.44 -0.69 5.44
CA LEU A 55 6.25 -0.90 4.62
C LEU A 55 5.47 -2.12 5.10
N GLU A 56 4.19 -1.89 5.36
CA GLU A 56 3.18 -2.90 5.64
C GLU A 56 2.22 -3.09 4.47
N GLN A 57 1.93 -4.36 4.18
CA GLN A 57 1.01 -4.76 3.11
C GLN A 57 -0.44 -4.31 3.42
N GLY A 58 -1.16 -3.92 2.37
CA GLY A 58 -2.56 -3.48 2.45
C GLY A 58 -2.73 -2.02 2.88
N TYR A 59 -1.65 -1.34 3.25
CA TYR A 59 -1.65 0.11 3.46
C TYR A 59 -1.36 0.86 2.16
N SER A 60 -1.68 2.15 2.17
CA SER A 60 -1.39 3.06 1.07
C SER A 60 -0.27 4.04 1.39
N TYR A 61 0.54 4.35 0.39
CA TYR A 61 1.74 5.18 0.55
C TYR A 61 1.87 6.23 -0.56
N HIS A 62 2.69 7.25 -0.28
CA HIS A 62 3.21 8.21 -1.24
C HIS A 62 4.68 7.89 -1.55
N ILE A 63 5.09 8.19 -2.77
CA ILE A 63 6.40 7.81 -3.32
C ILE A 63 7.23 9.08 -3.58
N LYS A 64 8.52 9.03 -3.24
CA LYS A 64 9.47 10.13 -3.48
C LYS A 64 9.59 10.44 -4.97
N ASN A 65 9.71 11.73 -5.32
CA ASN A 65 9.89 12.15 -6.72
C ASN A 65 11.15 11.55 -7.36
N GLU A 66 12.21 11.34 -6.58
CA GLU A 66 13.47 10.71 -6.99
C GLU A 66 13.26 9.35 -7.70
N PHE A 67 12.28 8.56 -7.27
CA PHE A 67 11.95 7.30 -7.94
C PHE A 67 11.46 7.53 -9.37
N PHE A 68 10.55 8.49 -9.56
CA PHE A 68 9.98 8.78 -10.88
C PHE A 68 11.05 9.35 -11.82
N GLU A 69 11.96 10.17 -11.29
CA GLU A 69 13.11 10.71 -12.04
C GLU A 69 14.10 9.60 -12.43
N LEU A 70 14.42 8.68 -11.50
CA LEU A 70 15.27 7.53 -11.77
C LEU A 70 14.70 6.64 -12.87
N ILE A 71 13.42 6.29 -12.77
CA ILE A 71 12.78 5.40 -13.74
C ILE A 71 12.57 6.10 -15.08
N ASN A 72 12.15 7.36 -15.08
CA ASN A 72 11.86 8.16 -16.27
C ASN A 72 10.94 7.44 -17.30
N ASP A 73 9.92 6.74 -16.80
CA ASP A 73 8.92 6.04 -17.60
C ASP A 73 7.64 6.88 -17.72
N LYS A 74 7.23 7.19 -18.95
CA LYS A 74 6.03 7.98 -19.27
C LYS A 74 4.73 7.28 -18.88
N ASN A 75 4.74 5.96 -18.74
CA ASN A 75 3.59 5.15 -18.36
C ASN A 75 3.45 5.03 -16.83
N LEU A 76 4.50 5.39 -16.10
CA LEU A 76 4.48 5.43 -14.65
C LEU A 76 3.73 6.69 -14.23
N MET A 77 2.56 6.52 -13.63
CA MET A 77 1.68 7.63 -13.29
C MET A 77 2.32 8.47 -12.18
N SER A 78 3.00 9.56 -12.55
CA SER A 78 3.71 10.43 -11.62
C SER A 78 2.79 11.31 -10.76
N ASN A 79 3.38 11.89 -9.71
CA ASN A 79 2.76 12.93 -8.90
C ASN A 79 2.37 14.14 -9.77
N LYS A 80 1.22 14.76 -9.51
CA LYS A 80 0.79 15.96 -10.26
C LYS A 80 1.52 17.19 -9.72
N GLU A 81 2.01 18.05 -10.61
CA GLU A 81 2.83 19.25 -10.31
C GLU A 81 2.19 20.26 -9.34
N ASN A 82 0.88 20.24 -9.10
CA ASN A 82 0.17 21.24 -8.29
C ASN A 82 -0.11 20.79 -6.83
N SER A 83 0.87 20.22 -6.12
CA SER A 83 0.77 19.85 -4.68
C SER A 83 -0.34 18.85 -4.30
N ASN A 84 -1.12 18.37 -5.27
CA ASN A 84 -2.01 17.23 -5.13
C ASN A 84 -1.20 15.97 -5.43
N TYR A 85 -0.43 15.51 -4.44
CA TYR A 85 0.06 14.13 -4.42
C TYR A 85 -1.10 13.23 -4.82
N ARG A 86 -0.92 12.40 -5.85
CA ARG A 86 -1.89 11.34 -6.11
C ARG A 86 -1.70 10.41 -4.93
N PRO A 87 -2.59 10.42 -3.93
CA PRO A 87 -2.42 9.44 -2.89
C PRO A 87 -2.71 8.08 -3.50
N HIS A 88 -2.50 7.03 -2.71
CA HIS A 88 -3.12 5.73 -2.94
C HIS A 88 -2.33 4.80 -3.89
N TYR A 89 -1.08 4.49 -3.54
CA TYR A 89 -0.47 3.22 -3.97
C TYR A 89 -0.69 2.16 -2.89
N CYS A 90 -1.41 1.09 -3.21
CA CYS A 90 -1.51 -0.05 -2.29
C CYS A 90 -0.22 -0.87 -2.36
N ALA A 91 0.44 -1.06 -1.22
CA ALA A 91 1.62 -1.91 -1.13
C ALA A 91 1.20 -3.38 -0.96
N LEU A 92 1.73 -4.24 -1.84
CA LEU A 92 1.67 -5.69 -1.71
C LEU A 92 3.09 -6.22 -1.66
N LYS A 93 3.42 -7.11 -0.73
CA LYS A 93 4.78 -7.64 -0.63
C LYS A 93 5.05 -8.58 -1.80
N ASP A 94 6.23 -8.50 -2.43
CA ASP A 94 6.60 -9.43 -3.49
C ASP A 94 6.78 -10.85 -2.91
N SER A 95 6.24 -11.85 -3.61
CA SER A 95 6.24 -13.24 -3.15
C SER A 95 7.62 -13.92 -3.25
N LYS A 96 8.53 -13.40 -4.08
CA LYS A 96 9.86 -13.95 -4.33
C LYS A 96 10.97 -13.13 -3.66
N ASN A 97 10.85 -11.82 -3.62
CA ASN A 97 11.84 -10.90 -3.06
C ASN A 97 11.25 -10.08 -1.93
N GLN A 98 11.62 -10.38 -0.69
CA GLN A 98 11.10 -9.70 0.49
C GLN A 98 11.51 -8.23 0.63
N GLN A 99 12.48 -7.76 -0.16
CA GLN A 99 12.92 -6.36 -0.21
C GLN A 99 12.12 -5.52 -1.20
N LEU A 100 11.28 -6.18 -2.03
CA LEU A 100 10.46 -5.52 -3.02
C LEU A 100 8.99 -5.51 -2.60
N TYR A 101 8.36 -4.38 -2.87
CA TYR A 101 6.94 -4.17 -2.72
C TYR A 101 6.37 -3.80 -4.08
N TRP A 102 5.17 -4.27 -4.36
CA TRP A 102 4.41 -3.87 -5.52
C TRP A 102 3.45 -2.75 -5.15
N MET A 103 3.50 -1.68 -5.93
CA MET A 103 2.62 -0.55 -5.80
C MET A 103 1.55 -0.61 -6.87
N ILE A 104 0.28 -0.59 -6.46
CA ILE A 104 -0.87 -0.52 -7.36
C ILE A 104 -1.46 0.88 -7.30
N PRO A 105 -1.39 1.68 -8.38
CA PRO A 105 -2.01 3.00 -8.42
C PRO A 105 -3.53 2.90 -8.29
N ILE A 106 -4.13 3.81 -7.52
CA ILE A 106 -5.58 3.92 -7.35
C ILE A 106 -6.08 5.21 -8.01
N SER A 107 -7.29 5.14 -8.59
CA SER A 107 -7.95 6.22 -9.30
C SER A 107 -9.38 6.43 -8.82
N SER A 108 -9.77 7.70 -8.69
CA SER A 108 -11.15 8.12 -8.42
C SER A 108 -12.10 8.01 -9.61
N LYS A 109 -11.58 7.85 -10.84
CA LYS A 109 -12.37 7.80 -12.07
C LYS A 109 -13.07 6.44 -12.27
N VAL A 110 -13.96 6.07 -11.34
CA VAL A 110 -14.65 4.76 -11.32
C VAL A 110 -15.38 4.48 -12.63
N ASP A 111 -16.26 5.38 -13.09
CA ASP A 111 -17.09 5.16 -14.28
C ASP A 111 -16.27 4.87 -15.54
N LYS A 112 -15.16 5.61 -15.71
CA LYS A 112 -14.22 5.37 -16.81
C LYS A 112 -13.70 3.93 -16.79
N TYR A 113 -13.26 3.46 -15.62
CA TYR A 113 -12.65 2.15 -15.49
C TYR A 113 -13.67 1.02 -15.48
N LYS A 114 -14.88 1.26 -14.98
CA LYS A 114 -16.01 0.34 -15.09
C LYS A 114 -16.33 0.03 -16.56
N ASN A 115 -16.44 1.06 -17.40
CA ASN A 115 -16.64 0.89 -18.85
C ASN A 115 -15.49 0.10 -19.52
N ILE A 116 -14.25 0.26 -19.05
CA ILE A 116 -13.10 -0.49 -19.57
C ILE A 116 -13.18 -1.96 -19.14
N ILE A 117 -13.54 -2.22 -17.89
CA ILE A 117 -13.71 -3.58 -17.36
C ILE A 117 -14.80 -4.31 -18.15
N GLU A 118 -15.97 -3.68 -18.35
CA GLU A 118 -17.08 -4.27 -19.10
C GLU A 118 -16.67 -4.64 -20.52
N LYS A 119 -16.00 -3.73 -21.25
CA LYS A 119 -15.47 -4.03 -22.59
C LYS A 119 -14.46 -5.17 -22.61
N LYS A 120 -13.61 -5.29 -21.58
CA LYS A 120 -12.66 -6.41 -21.48
C LYS A 120 -13.37 -7.73 -21.19
N ILE A 121 -14.39 -7.73 -20.34
CA ILE A 121 -15.21 -8.91 -20.05
C ILE A 121 -15.98 -9.34 -21.30
N GLU A 122 -16.59 -8.42 -22.03
CA GLU A 122 -17.30 -8.73 -23.28
C GLU A 122 -16.37 -9.37 -24.33
N LYS A 123 -15.14 -8.86 -24.46
CA LYS A 123 -14.19 -9.34 -25.47
C LYS A 123 -13.43 -10.61 -25.06
N TYR A 124 -13.06 -10.75 -23.80
CA TYR A 124 -12.13 -11.78 -23.31
C TYR A 124 -12.72 -12.70 -22.23
N GLY A 125 -13.98 -12.48 -21.83
CA GLY A 125 -14.66 -13.22 -20.76
C GLY A 125 -14.24 -12.84 -19.34
N SER A 126 -13.17 -12.06 -19.15
CA SER A 126 -12.66 -11.68 -17.83
C SER A 126 -11.79 -10.42 -17.87
N CYS A 127 -11.52 -9.83 -16.69
CA CYS A 127 -10.60 -8.70 -16.53
C CYS A 127 -9.73 -8.88 -15.28
N ASP A 128 -8.45 -9.20 -15.47
CA ASP A 128 -7.47 -9.32 -14.38
C ASP A 128 -6.60 -8.06 -14.17
N THR A 129 -6.88 -7.02 -14.93
CA THR A 129 -5.97 -5.86 -15.08
C THR A 129 -6.41 -4.61 -14.33
N ILE A 130 -7.68 -4.56 -13.94
CA ILE A 130 -8.29 -3.45 -13.19
C ILE A 130 -9.27 -4.09 -12.20
N CYS A 131 -9.25 -3.63 -10.94
CA CYS A 131 -10.20 -4.03 -9.92
C CYS A 131 -10.94 -2.80 -9.39
N LEU A 132 -12.24 -2.92 -9.13
CA LEU A 132 -12.98 -1.92 -8.34
C LEU A 132 -13.03 -2.37 -6.87
N GLY A 133 -12.98 -1.42 -5.95
CA GLY A 133 -13.07 -1.70 -4.52
C GLY A 133 -13.15 -0.43 -3.69
N TYR A 134 -13.58 -0.56 -2.44
CA TYR A 134 -13.68 0.58 -1.54
C TYR A 134 -12.31 0.98 -0.97
N PHE A 135 -12.11 2.29 -0.84
CA PHE A 135 -10.95 2.90 -0.23
C PHE A 135 -11.41 4.13 0.55
N ALA A 136 -11.14 4.16 1.87
CA ALA A 136 -11.58 5.23 2.76
C ALA A 136 -13.09 5.57 2.66
N GLY A 137 -13.93 4.55 2.40
CA GLY A 137 -15.39 4.70 2.27
C GLY A 137 -15.90 4.96 0.85
N ASP A 138 -15.03 5.33 -0.09
CA ASP A 138 -15.41 5.59 -1.48
C ASP A 138 -15.01 4.44 -2.41
N GLU A 139 -15.83 4.14 -3.41
CA GLU A 139 -15.43 3.23 -4.48
C GLU A 139 -14.29 3.85 -5.31
N ARG A 140 -13.25 3.05 -5.57
CA ARG A 140 -12.09 3.44 -6.38
C ARG A 140 -11.71 2.34 -7.37
N ALA A 141 -10.94 2.72 -8.38
CA ALA A 141 -10.37 1.79 -9.36
C ALA A 141 -8.87 1.55 -9.07
N TYR A 142 -8.49 0.29 -8.90
CA TYR A 142 -7.13 -0.20 -8.70
C TYR A 142 -6.55 -0.65 -10.04
N LEU A 143 -5.45 -0.06 -10.46
CA LEU A 143 -4.91 -0.19 -11.81
C LEU A 143 -3.74 -1.18 -11.85
N LEU A 144 -4.02 -2.49 -11.78
CA LEU A 144 -2.96 -3.51 -11.75
C LEU A 144 -2.08 -3.52 -13.00
N GLN A 145 -2.65 -3.19 -14.16
CA GLN A 145 -1.89 -2.99 -15.40
C GLN A 145 -0.83 -1.88 -15.31
N ASN A 146 -0.95 -0.95 -14.35
CA ASN A 146 0.02 0.11 -14.10
C ASN A 146 0.83 -0.14 -12.81
N ALA A 147 0.73 -1.33 -12.22
CA ALA A 147 1.49 -1.67 -11.03
C ALA A 147 3.00 -1.74 -11.33
N PHE A 148 3.84 -1.51 -10.33
CA PHE A 148 5.29 -1.57 -10.45
C PHE A 148 5.97 -1.97 -9.14
N PRO A 149 7.16 -2.60 -9.19
CA PRO A 149 7.94 -2.90 -8.00
C PRO A 149 8.70 -1.67 -7.50
N ILE A 150 8.94 -1.61 -6.19
CA ILE A 150 9.65 -0.54 -5.50
C ILE A 150 10.37 -1.08 -4.25
N LYS A 151 11.44 -0.40 -3.82
CA LYS A 151 12.12 -0.61 -2.53
C LYS A 151 11.62 0.41 -1.50
N GLU A 152 11.75 0.06 -0.23
CA GLU A 152 11.34 0.90 0.91
C GLU A 152 11.97 2.30 0.91
N GLU A 153 13.22 2.43 0.46
CA GLU A 153 13.96 3.69 0.40
C GLU A 153 13.31 4.79 -0.46
N TYR A 154 12.48 4.40 -1.43
CA TYR A 154 11.77 5.31 -2.33
C TYR A 154 10.39 5.74 -1.83
N ILE A 155 9.99 5.29 -0.63
CA ILE A 155 8.74 5.71 0.00
C ILE A 155 8.94 7.02 0.74
N ASP A 156 8.01 7.95 0.51
CA ASP A 156 7.96 9.24 1.18
C ASP A 156 7.27 9.08 2.55
N HIS A 157 5.95 8.86 2.54
CA HIS A 157 5.19 8.65 3.77
C HIS A 157 3.89 7.85 3.56
N ILE A 158 3.33 7.33 4.67
CA ILE A 158 2.04 6.62 4.67
C ILE A 158 0.87 7.57 4.37
N HIS A 159 -0.07 7.09 3.57
CA HIS A 159 -1.29 7.84 3.27
C HIS A 159 -2.27 7.77 4.44
N THR A 160 -2.76 8.93 4.87
CA THR A 160 -3.75 9.04 5.94
C THR A 160 -4.98 9.82 5.52
N VAL A 161 -6.11 9.52 6.16
CA VAL A 161 -7.34 10.32 6.12
C VAL A 161 -7.72 10.63 7.56
N ASN A 162 -7.97 11.90 7.88
CA ASN A 162 -8.21 12.35 9.25
C ASN A 162 -7.11 11.89 10.24
N ASN A 163 -5.85 11.95 9.81
CA ASN A 163 -4.66 11.48 10.54
C ASN A 163 -4.63 9.98 10.86
N MET A 164 -5.51 9.17 10.28
CA MET A 164 -5.47 7.71 10.42
C MET A 164 -4.92 7.07 9.14
N PRO A 165 -3.94 6.17 9.23
CA PRO A 165 -3.44 5.45 8.06
C PRO A 165 -4.56 4.59 7.47
N ILE A 166 -4.73 4.68 6.15
CA ILE A 166 -5.77 3.93 5.47
C ILE A 166 -5.24 2.56 5.04
N ARG A 167 -5.94 1.52 5.50
CA ARG A 167 -5.75 0.14 5.07
C ARG A 167 -6.99 -0.33 4.31
N ILE A 168 -6.79 -1.05 3.22
CA ILE A 168 -7.89 -1.69 2.50
C ILE A 168 -8.45 -2.90 3.26
N HIS A 169 -9.69 -3.26 2.99
CA HIS A 169 -10.29 -4.47 3.56
C HIS A 169 -9.52 -5.72 3.12
N LYS A 170 -9.35 -6.68 4.04
CA LYS A 170 -8.60 -7.93 3.82
C LYS A 170 -9.06 -8.70 2.56
N GLN A 171 -10.36 -8.76 2.30
CA GLN A 171 -10.88 -9.43 1.10
C GLN A 171 -10.43 -8.76 -0.20
N LEU A 172 -10.35 -7.42 -0.21
CA LEU A 172 -9.85 -6.67 -1.35
C LEU A 172 -8.33 -6.84 -1.49
N GLU A 173 -7.61 -6.86 -0.37
CA GLU A 173 -6.17 -7.14 -0.32
C GLU A 173 -5.83 -8.49 -0.96
N GLU A 174 -6.47 -9.57 -0.49
CA GLU A 174 -6.29 -10.94 -1.00
C GLU A 174 -6.64 -11.03 -2.50
N LYS A 175 -7.69 -10.32 -2.93
CA LYS A 175 -8.10 -10.26 -4.33
C LYS A 175 -7.04 -9.57 -5.20
N LEU A 176 -6.54 -8.40 -4.77
CA LEU A 176 -5.52 -7.66 -5.49
C LEU A 176 -4.21 -8.45 -5.57
N GLU A 177 -3.82 -9.11 -4.49
CA GLU A 177 -2.64 -9.99 -4.45
C GLU A 177 -2.77 -11.15 -5.42
N SER A 178 -3.91 -11.84 -5.43
CA SER A 178 -4.18 -12.93 -6.37
C SER A 178 -4.11 -12.47 -7.83
N MET A 179 -4.77 -11.34 -8.16
CA MET A 179 -4.75 -10.78 -9.51
C MET A 179 -3.35 -10.34 -9.92
N LEU A 180 -2.60 -9.68 -9.04
CA LEU A 180 -1.24 -9.24 -9.33
C LEU A 180 -0.29 -10.42 -9.56
N ASN A 181 -0.34 -11.44 -8.69
CA ASN A 181 0.47 -12.65 -8.85
C ASN A 181 0.17 -13.36 -10.17
N LYS A 182 -1.10 -13.37 -10.62
CA LYS A 182 -1.49 -13.88 -11.93
C LYS A 182 -0.84 -13.07 -13.07
N LEU A 183 -0.87 -11.73 -13.01
CA LEU A 183 -0.23 -10.88 -14.03
C LEU A 183 1.30 -11.06 -14.08
N ILE A 184 1.96 -11.16 -12.92
CA ILE A 184 3.40 -11.43 -12.83
C ILE A 184 3.72 -12.81 -13.42
N SER A 185 2.92 -13.83 -13.12
CA SER A 185 3.07 -15.17 -13.70
C SER A 185 2.93 -15.17 -15.22
N LEU A 186 1.98 -14.41 -15.76
CA LEU A 186 1.82 -14.23 -17.21
C LEU A 186 3.02 -13.52 -17.83
N LYS A 187 3.52 -12.44 -17.21
CA LYS A 187 4.72 -11.73 -17.68
C LYS A 187 5.94 -12.66 -17.73
N ASN A 188 6.15 -13.48 -16.71
CA ASN A 188 7.23 -14.47 -16.67
C ASN A 188 7.12 -15.54 -17.78
N LYS A 189 5.92 -15.76 -18.33
CA LYS A 189 5.67 -16.65 -19.48
C LYS A 189 5.76 -15.93 -20.83
N GLY A 190 6.16 -14.66 -20.83
CA GLY A 190 6.27 -13.82 -22.04
C GLY A 190 4.98 -13.11 -22.45
N ILE A 191 3.90 -13.20 -21.66
CA ILE A 191 2.63 -12.51 -21.93
C ILE A 191 2.57 -11.22 -21.10
N ASN A 192 2.87 -10.07 -21.71
CA ASN A 192 2.89 -8.79 -21.01
C ASN A 192 1.49 -8.16 -20.93
N MET A 193 0.99 -7.99 -19.71
CA MET A 193 -0.27 -7.29 -19.40
C MET A 193 -0.06 -5.93 -18.72
N PHE A 194 1.20 -5.58 -18.42
CA PHE A 194 1.56 -4.31 -17.79
C PHE A 194 1.81 -3.25 -18.86
N PHE A 195 1.33 -2.03 -18.58
CA PHE A 195 1.66 -0.83 -19.34
C PHE A 195 2.98 -0.21 -18.89
N THR A 196 3.31 -0.38 -17.61
CA THR A 196 4.60 0.05 -17.05
C THR A 196 5.70 -0.91 -17.46
N ASP A 197 6.89 -0.40 -17.77
CA ASP A 197 8.04 -1.26 -18.10
C ASP A 197 8.69 -1.83 -16.82
N ILE A 198 8.12 -2.93 -16.35
CA ILE A 198 8.59 -3.63 -15.14
C ILE A 198 10.06 -4.06 -15.26
N ASP A 199 10.52 -4.45 -16.45
CA ASP A 199 11.87 -5.02 -16.59
C ASP A 199 12.92 -3.92 -16.45
N ILE A 200 12.67 -2.75 -17.04
CA ILE A 200 13.50 -1.56 -16.84
C ILE A 200 13.50 -1.12 -15.37
N ILE A 201 12.34 -1.12 -14.71
CA ILE A 201 12.24 -0.72 -13.30
C ILE A 201 13.05 -1.65 -12.42
N ARG A 202 12.85 -2.96 -12.56
CA ARG A 202 13.59 -3.97 -11.79
C ARG A 202 15.08 -3.84 -11.98
N LYS A 203 15.52 -3.68 -13.23
CA LYS A 203 16.93 -3.45 -13.54
C LYS A 203 17.48 -2.24 -12.78
N LYS A 204 16.80 -1.09 -12.86
CA LYS A 204 17.25 0.15 -12.20
C LYS A 204 17.26 0.07 -10.67
N ILE A 205 16.26 -0.58 -10.06
CA ILE A 205 16.18 -0.68 -8.59
C ILE A 205 17.05 -1.81 -8.03
N GLU A 206 17.33 -2.87 -8.80
CA GLU A 206 18.16 -4.01 -8.37
C GLU A 206 19.66 -3.80 -8.67
N GLU A 207 20.03 -2.91 -9.60
CA GLU A 207 21.43 -2.54 -9.92
C GLU A 207 22.06 -1.52 -8.93
N ILE A 208 21.29 -1.05 -7.95
CA ILE A 208 21.73 -0.18 -6.84
C ILE A 208 21.87 -1.02 -5.57
#